data_AF-A0A848WRY5-F1
#
_entry.id   AF-A0A848WRY5-F1
#
_cell.length_a   1.000
_cell.length_b   1.000
_cell.length_c   1.000
_cell.angle_alpha   90.00
_cell.angle_beta   90.00
_cell.angle_gamma   90.00
#
_symmetry.space_group_name_H-M   'P 1'
#
loop_
_entity.id
_entity.type
_entity.pdbx_description
1 polymer ?
#
loop_
_entity_poly.entity_id
_entity_poly.type
_entity_poly.pdbx_seq_one_letter_code
_entity_poly.pdbx_strand_id
1 'polypeptide(L)'
;MLRAYGAVYRINGTQFRVTRRTAVKTRSKGQPALHHEAPSTRLAAPKSACDKQLAAALLGHFWDGNFRDDPIGELIDLDRDLFIEGGTPLLLGEAGSDPLFRAWWTIRMGLPQTRDPNHQFLVVNLHRDDGELNAGHLAIGIRKIGGDPQGDFILDPRAPWFLDRRATMIEAANVKNKLTNGLFPFNLYDWLYTQAEYRECLNHMWFTPISREQVRILRHVTSRDPLIAGPFKPFHNNCASLAKATVSRILPFDQPIGREFTIADFPIKDGAHIVERFGGEITFVHLSSRQKPGRKPTSKSEIHPAPNRAETPDFQALKKVPEINR
;
A
#
# COMPACT_ATOMS: atom_id res chain seq x y z
N MET A 1 16.49 -34.86 -14.92
CA MET A 1 15.98 -33.85 -15.87
C MET A 1 15.78 -32.54 -15.09
N LEU A 2 16.77 -31.65 -15.10
CA LEU A 2 16.83 -30.45 -14.23
C LEU A 2 16.83 -29.20 -15.12
N ARG A 3 15.77 -28.38 -15.03
CA ARG A 3 15.64 -27.11 -15.76
C ARG A 3 16.33 -26.00 -14.97
N ALA A 4 17.26 -25.30 -15.64
CA ALA A 4 18.03 -24.20 -15.06
C ALA A 4 17.24 -22.89 -15.16
N TYR A 5 17.01 -22.26 -14.01
CA TYR A 5 16.51 -20.90 -13.87
C TYR A 5 17.67 -19.92 -14.10
N GLY A 6 17.64 -19.20 -15.22
CA GLY A 6 18.30 -17.89 -15.32
C GLY A 6 17.30 -16.84 -14.87
N ALA A 7 17.71 -15.87 -14.04
CA ALA A 7 16.83 -14.79 -13.61
C ALA A 7 16.42 -13.95 -14.82
N VAL A 8 15.16 -14.08 -15.23
CA VAL A 8 14.50 -13.17 -16.15
C VAL A 8 13.83 -12.13 -15.28
N TYR A 9 14.33 -10.90 -15.30
CA TYR A 9 13.70 -9.81 -14.59
C TYR A 9 12.64 -9.23 -15.53
N ARG A 10 11.37 -9.26 -15.11
CA ARG A 10 10.30 -8.51 -15.79
C ARG A 10 10.12 -7.21 -15.06
N ILE A 11 10.28 -6.11 -15.79
CA ILE A 11 9.95 -4.77 -15.32
C ILE A 11 9.07 -4.15 -16.41
N ASN A 12 7.82 -3.79 -16.07
CA ASN A 12 6.85 -3.16 -16.98
C ASN A 12 6.64 -3.92 -18.31
N GLY A 13 6.40 -5.23 -18.25
CA GLY A 13 6.19 -6.07 -19.45
C GLY A 13 7.46 -6.31 -20.29
N THR A 14 8.57 -5.65 -19.97
CA THR A 14 9.84 -5.79 -20.65
C THR A 14 10.69 -6.84 -19.94
N GLN A 15 11.15 -7.85 -20.69
CA GLN A 15 12.03 -8.89 -20.17
C GLN A 15 13.49 -8.45 -20.27
N PHE A 16 14.12 -8.26 -19.12
CA PHE A 16 15.55 -8.03 -19.01
C PHE A 16 16.22 -9.38 -18.82
N ARG A 17 17.02 -9.75 -19.81
CA ARG A 17 17.85 -10.94 -19.78
C ARG A 17 19.30 -10.50 -19.69
N VAL A 18 19.96 -10.80 -18.58
CA VAL A 18 21.39 -10.56 -18.44
C VAL A 18 22.12 -11.56 -19.35
N THR A 19 22.73 -11.08 -20.43
CA THR A 19 23.56 -11.90 -21.34
C THR A 19 25.00 -11.42 -21.33
N ARG A 20 25.96 -12.33 -21.12
CA ARG A 20 27.40 -12.06 -21.25
C ARG A 20 27.80 -11.98 -22.73
N ARG A 21 28.55 -10.94 -23.11
CA ARG A 21 29.39 -10.96 -24.32
C ARG A 21 30.80 -11.41 -23.93
N THR A 22 31.26 -12.53 -24.48
CA THR A 22 32.70 -12.81 -24.62
C THR A 22 33.12 -12.47 -26.03
N ALA A 23 34.19 -11.68 -26.15
CA ALA A 23 34.82 -11.40 -27.44
C ALA A 23 35.40 -12.71 -28.01
N VAL A 24 34.89 -13.13 -29.16
CA VAL A 24 35.53 -14.15 -29.99
C VAL A 24 36.14 -13.44 -31.20
N LYS A 25 37.47 -13.44 -31.27
CA LYS A 25 38.20 -13.15 -32.51
C LYS A 25 37.95 -14.31 -33.47
N THR A 26 37.23 -14.06 -34.56
CA THR A 26 37.35 -14.87 -35.78
C THR A 26 37.22 -13.98 -37.01
N ARG A 27 38.21 -14.07 -37.89
CA ARG A 27 38.23 -13.49 -39.23
C ARG A 27 37.33 -14.31 -40.17
N SER A 28 36.75 -13.60 -41.15
CA SER A 28 36.45 -14.02 -42.53
C SER A 28 34.98 -14.15 -42.97
N LYS A 29 34.66 -13.27 -43.94
CA LYS A 29 33.84 -13.39 -45.18
C LYS A 29 32.52 -14.20 -45.15
N GLY A 30 31.42 -13.52 -45.49
CA GLY A 30 30.19 -14.14 -46.01
C GLY A 30 28.91 -13.35 -45.70
N GLN A 31 28.04 -13.17 -46.68
CA GLN A 31 26.77 -12.41 -46.67
C GLN A 31 25.70 -12.86 -45.64
N PRO A 32 24.65 -12.06 -45.38
CA PRO A 32 23.69 -12.29 -44.30
C PRO A 32 22.54 -13.20 -44.72
N ALA A 33 22.16 -14.15 -43.86
CA ALA A 33 20.84 -14.78 -43.86
C ALA A 33 20.43 -15.16 -42.43
N LEU A 34 19.16 -14.92 -42.13
CA LEU A 34 18.49 -15.10 -40.83
C LEU A 34 18.54 -16.55 -40.36
N HIS A 35 19.06 -16.77 -39.14
CA HIS A 35 18.88 -18.01 -38.39
C HIS A 35 18.16 -17.71 -37.07
N HIS A 36 16.95 -18.25 -36.94
CA HIS A 36 16.29 -18.55 -35.68
C HIS A 36 16.98 -19.80 -35.08
N GLU A 37 17.67 -19.65 -33.94
CA GLU A 37 17.65 -20.53 -32.76
C GLU A 37 18.73 -20.14 -31.75
N ALA A 38 18.40 -20.29 -30.46
CA ALA A 38 19.10 -19.74 -29.32
C ALA A 38 20.38 -20.50 -28.93
N PRO A 39 21.44 -19.83 -28.45
CA PRO A 39 22.50 -20.50 -27.70
C PRO A 39 22.36 -20.22 -26.19
N SER A 40 22.20 -21.31 -25.42
CA SER A 40 22.45 -21.35 -23.98
C SER A 40 23.95 -21.52 -23.72
N THR A 41 24.54 -20.65 -22.91
CA THR A 41 25.87 -20.85 -22.32
C THR A 41 25.78 -20.70 -20.80
N ARG A 42 26.05 -21.79 -20.09
CA ARG A 42 26.17 -21.84 -18.63
C ARG A 42 27.40 -21.07 -18.19
N LEU A 43 27.22 -20.06 -17.32
CA LEU A 43 28.32 -19.43 -16.59
C LEU A 43 27.95 -19.28 -15.10
N ALA A 44 28.92 -19.60 -14.25
CA ALA A 44 28.85 -19.64 -12.80
C ALA A 44 28.72 -18.24 -12.15
N ALA A 45 28.35 -18.24 -10.87
CA ALA A 45 28.13 -17.07 -10.00
C ALA A 45 29.19 -15.95 -10.12
N PRO A 46 28.81 -14.66 -10.02
CA PRO A 46 29.72 -13.54 -10.27
C PRO A 46 30.63 -13.24 -9.07
N LYS A 47 31.89 -12.87 -9.35
CA LYS A 47 32.94 -12.50 -8.37
C LYS A 47 33.53 -11.09 -8.60
N SER A 48 32.96 -10.23 -9.45
CA SER A 48 33.63 -8.99 -9.87
C SER A 48 32.82 -7.70 -9.68
N ALA A 49 33.53 -6.58 -9.49
CA ALA A 49 32.99 -5.23 -9.31
C ALA A 49 32.17 -4.69 -10.52
N CYS A 50 32.33 -5.30 -11.70
CA CYS A 50 31.63 -4.90 -12.93
C CYS A 50 30.12 -5.18 -12.84
N ASP A 51 29.72 -6.27 -12.18
CA ASP A 51 28.31 -6.63 -12.03
C ASP A 51 27.57 -5.70 -11.06
N LYS A 52 28.27 -5.19 -10.03
CA LYS A 52 27.73 -4.18 -9.10
C LYS A 52 27.47 -2.84 -9.78
N GLN A 53 28.40 -2.39 -10.62
CA GLN A 53 28.24 -1.13 -11.37
C GLN A 53 27.08 -1.21 -12.38
N LEU A 54 26.93 -2.35 -13.06
CA LEU A 54 25.81 -2.56 -13.99
C LEU A 54 24.47 -2.60 -13.26
N ALA A 55 24.38 -3.33 -12.14
CA ALA A 55 23.18 -3.38 -11.31
C ALA A 55 22.78 -1.97 -10.82
N ALA A 56 23.72 -1.20 -10.29
CA ALA A 56 23.49 0.17 -9.86
C ALA A 56 23.02 1.08 -11.00
N ALA A 57 23.60 0.94 -12.20
CA ALA A 57 23.17 1.72 -13.37
C ALA A 57 21.74 1.39 -13.82
N LEU A 58 21.37 0.11 -13.82
CA LEU A 58 20.00 -0.33 -14.14
C LEU A 58 18.98 0.21 -13.14
N LEU A 59 19.30 0.15 -11.85
CA LEU A 59 18.46 0.70 -10.80
C LEU A 59 18.34 2.22 -10.88
N GLY A 60 19.44 2.92 -11.19
CA GLY A 60 19.40 4.35 -11.45
C GLY A 60 18.47 4.69 -12.61
N HIS A 61 18.54 3.96 -13.72
CA HIS A 61 17.63 4.16 -14.85
C HIS A 61 16.17 3.86 -14.49
N PHE A 62 15.93 2.79 -13.73
CA PHE A 62 14.58 2.47 -13.24
C PHE A 62 14.03 3.57 -12.33
N TRP A 63 14.85 4.09 -11.42
CA TRP A 63 14.48 5.19 -10.53
C TRP A 63 14.01 6.41 -11.32
N ASP A 64 14.85 6.85 -12.26
CA ASP A 64 14.64 8.05 -13.06
C ASP A 64 13.36 7.96 -13.91
N GLY A 65 12.91 6.76 -14.27
CA GLY A 65 11.69 6.51 -15.03
C GLY A 65 10.41 6.29 -14.21
N ASN A 66 10.49 6.00 -12.90
CA ASN A 66 9.32 5.56 -12.12
C ASN A 66 9.02 6.40 -10.86
N PHE A 67 9.98 7.15 -10.31
CA PHE A 67 9.81 7.82 -9.01
C PHE A 67 9.92 9.34 -9.04
N ARG A 68 10.20 9.96 -10.20
CA ARG A 68 10.61 11.36 -10.27
C ARG A 68 9.51 12.39 -9.96
N ASP A 69 8.24 12.01 -10.01
CA ASP A 69 7.09 12.93 -9.97
C ASP A 69 5.91 12.46 -9.07
N ASP A 70 6.15 11.63 -8.05
CA ASP A 70 5.06 11.07 -7.25
C ASP A 70 4.72 11.89 -5.98
N PRO A 71 3.52 12.49 -5.88
CA PRO A 71 3.19 13.41 -4.78
C PRO A 71 3.04 12.75 -3.40
N ILE A 72 2.94 11.43 -3.33
CA ILE A 72 2.85 10.67 -2.06
C ILE A 72 4.19 9.99 -1.72
N GLY A 73 5.09 9.88 -2.69
CA GLY A 73 6.29 9.06 -2.57
C GLY A 73 5.98 7.59 -2.33
N GLU A 74 6.98 6.87 -1.84
CA GLU A 74 6.82 5.51 -1.32
C GLU A 74 6.48 5.53 0.17
N LEU A 75 5.92 4.44 0.71
CA LEU A 75 5.56 4.33 2.13
C LEU A 75 6.77 4.12 3.06
N ILE A 76 7.97 4.10 2.51
CA ILE A 76 9.24 4.06 3.23
C ILE A 76 10.08 5.26 2.82
N ASP A 77 10.98 5.70 3.68
CA ASP A 77 11.95 6.73 3.32
C ASP A 77 12.92 6.16 2.30
N LEU A 78 12.80 6.68 1.08
CA LEU A 78 13.59 6.22 -0.03
C LEU A 78 13.97 7.39 -0.92
N ASP A 79 15.26 7.57 -1.09
CA ASP A 79 15.82 8.38 -2.16
C ASP A 79 16.54 7.48 -3.17
N ARG A 80 17.08 8.12 -4.22
CA ARG A 80 17.75 7.43 -5.31
C ARG A 80 18.96 6.63 -4.83
N ASP A 81 19.74 7.18 -3.91
CA ASP A 81 20.99 6.57 -3.46
C ASP A 81 20.68 5.38 -2.55
N LEU A 82 19.74 5.53 -1.62
CA LEU A 82 19.23 4.44 -0.78
C LEU A 82 18.59 3.31 -1.61
N PHE A 83 17.86 3.66 -2.68
CA PHE A 83 17.30 2.66 -3.60
C PHE A 83 18.37 1.87 -4.33
N ILE A 84 19.39 2.56 -4.86
CA ILE A 84 20.49 1.91 -5.56
C ILE A 84 21.32 1.06 -4.59
N GLU A 85 21.64 1.59 -3.41
CA GLU A 85 22.43 0.91 -2.39
C GLU A 85 21.71 -0.34 -1.88
N GLY A 86 20.44 -0.24 -1.50
CA GLY A 86 19.66 -1.38 -1.00
C GLY A 86 19.29 -2.38 -2.10
N GLY A 87 19.00 -1.89 -3.31
CA GLY A 87 18.55 -2.71 -4.43
C GLY A 87 19.68 -3.49 -5.11
N THR A 88 20.90 -2.95 -5.14
CA THR A 88 22.03 -3.58 -5.84
C THR A 88 22.36 -4.98 -5.30
N PRO A 89 22.52 -5.19 -3.97
CA PRO A 89 22.71 -6.53 -3.42
C PRO A 89 21.57 -7.47 -3.77
N LEU A 90 20.31 -7.01 -3.64
CA LEU A 90 19.13 -7.83 -3.91
C LEU A 90 19.03 -8.26 -5.38
N LEU A 91 19.38 -7.37 -6.32
CA LEU A 91 19.41 -7.67 -7.75
C LEU A 91 20.50 -8.71 -8.11
N LEU A 92 21.58 -8.74 -7.32
CA LEU A 92 22.67 -9.72 -7.45
C LEU A 92 22.40 -11.03 -6.70
N GLY A 93 21.24 -11.16 -6.04
CA GLY A 93 20.89 -12.33 -5.23
C GLY A 93 21.61 -12.38 -3.88
N GLU A 94 22.24 -11.27 -3.47
CA GLU A 94 22.81 -11.10 -2.13
C GLU A 94 21.70 -10.69 -1.14
N ALA A 95 21.91 -10.95 0.15
CA ALA A 95 20.97 -10.52 1.18
C ALA A 95 21.08 -9.00 1.39
N GLY A 96 19.99 -8.25 1.17
CA GLY A 96 19.93 -6.83 1.53
C GLY A 96 19.95 -6.65 3.06
N SER A 97 20.68 -5.68 3.59
CA SER A 97 20.88 -5.52 5.05
C SER A 97 19.65 -5.00 5.79
N ASP A 98 18.89 -4.07 5.19
CA ASP A 98 17.72 -3.45 5.83
C ASP A 98 16.44 -4.33 5.71
N PRO A 99 15.86 -4.78 6.83
CA PRO A 99 14.62 -5.55 6.82
C PRO A 99 13.39 -4.78 6.30
N LEU A 100 13.35 -3.45 6.42
CA LEU A 100 12.24 -2.62 5.92
C LEU A 100 12.34 -2.46 4.40
N PHE A 101 13.50 -2.02 3.88
CA PHE A 101 13.74 -1.97 2.44
C PHE A 101 13.53 -3.32 1.76
N ARG A 102 13.97 -4.43 2.39
CA ARG A 102 13.75 -5.78 1.84
C ARG A 102 12.27 -6.14 1.75
N ALA A 103 11.46 -5.78 2.74
CA ALA A 103 10.01 -6.00 2.69
C ALA A 103 9.37 -5.18 1.56
N TRP A 104 9.74 -3.91 1.44
CA TRP A 104 9.34 -3.04 0.34
C TRP A 104 9.74 -3.62 -1.02
N TRP A 105 11.00 -4.01 -1.19
CA TRP A 105 11.50 -4.63 -2.41
C TRP A 105 10.72 -5.90 -2.77
N THR A 106 10.47 -6.76 -1.79
CA THR A 106 9.72 -8.02 -1.97
C THR A 106 8.31 -7.73 -2.50
N ILE A 107 7.62 -6.76 -1.91
CA ILE A 107 6.28 -6.36 -2.35
C ILE A 107 6.33 -5.76 -3.76
N ARG A 108 7.15 -4.73 -3.95
CA ARG A 108 7.15 -3.91 -5.16
C ARG A 108 7.62 -4.69 -6.39
N MET A 109 8.58 -5.59 -6.22
CA MET A 109 9.09 -6.45 -7.30
C MET A 109 8.23 -7.71 -7.53
N GLY A 110 7.10 -7.86 -6.81
CA GLY A 110 6.21 -9.01 -6.96
C GLY A 110 6.84 -10.34 -6.57
N LEU A 111 7.86 -10.32 -5.71
CA LEU A 111 8.51 -11.53 -5.20
C LEU A 111 7.54 -12.31 -4.27
N PRO A 112 7.79 -13.60 -4.03
CA PRO A 112 6.99 -14.37 -3.09
C PRO A 112 6.94 -13.70 -1.71
N GLN A 113 5.73 -13.44 -1.23
CA GLN A 113 5.45 -12.82 0.06
C GLN A 113 4.93 -13.87 1.04
N THR A 114 5.14 -13.65 2.34
CA THR A 114 4.73 -14.61 3.38
C THR A 114 3.45 -14.13 4.04
N ARG A 115 2.36 -14.92 3.99
CA ARG A 115 1.13 -14.61 4.72
C ARG A 115 1.41 -14.43 6.22
N ASP A 116 0.87 -13.36 6.81
CA ASP A 116 0.87 -13.17 8.26
C ASP A 116 -0.37 -13.87 8.85
N PRO A 117 -0.20 -14.87 9.73
CA PRO A 117 -1.32 -15.57 10.34
C PRO A 117 -1.95 -14.81 11.51
N ASN A 118 -1.38 -13.70 11.96
CA ASN A 118 -1.82 -12.98 13.16
C ASN A 118 -2.54 -11.67 12.85
N HIS A 119 -2.49 -11.21 11.60
CA HIS A 119 -3.01 -9.91 11.20
C HIS A 119 -3.91 -10.03 9.98
N GLN A 120 -4.77 -9.03 9.81
CA GLN A 120 -5.61 -8.83 8.65
C GLN A 120 -5.41 -7.42 8.13
N PHE A 121 -5.42 -7.28 6.81
CA PHE A 121 -5.54 -5.97 6.18
C PHE A 121 -7.00 -5.57 6.22
N LEU A 122 -7.24 -4.35 6.70
CA LEU A 122 -8.56 -3.78 6.88
C LEU A 122 -8.75 -2.64 5.87
N VAL A 123 -9.86 -2.68 5.14
CA VAL A 123 -10.36 -1.54 4.36
C VAL A 123 -11.67 -1.08 4.98
N VAL A 124 -11.79 0.22 5.26
CA VAL A 124 -12.99 0.83 5.84
C VAL A 124 -13.53 1.88 4.90
N ASN A 125 -14.82 1.76 4.55
CA ASN A 125 -15.56 2.80 3.84
C ASN A 125 -16.64 3.37 4.77
N LEU A 126 -16.59 4.67 5.01
CA LEU A 126 -17.59 5.39 5.78
C LEU A 126 -18.74 5.82 4.90
N HIS A 127 -19.95 5.65 5.43
CA HIS A 127 -21.16 6.21 4.83
C HIS A 127 -21.85 7.09 5.87
N ARG A 128 -22.51 8.15 5.41
CA ARG A 128 -23.41 8.93 6.28
C ARG A 128 -24.71 8.14 6.43
N ASP A 129 -25.29 8.19 7.61
CA ASP A 129 -26.57 7.55 7.89
C ASP A 129 -27.75 8.50 7.56
N ASP A 130 -27.79 9.01 6.33
CA ASP A 130 -28.84 9.92 5.83
C ASP A 130 -29.80 9.23 4.83
N GLY A 131 -29.72 7.90 4.72
CA GLY A 131 -30.54 7.09 3.80
C GLY A 131 -30.01 7.01 2.37
N GLU A 132 -28.98 7.80 2.03
CA GLU A 132 -28.27 7.69 0.76
C GLU A 132 -26.93 6.96 0.97
N LEU A 133 -26.69 5.86 0.26
CA LEU A 133 -25.42 5.11 0.29
C LEU A 133 -24.30 5.83 -0.48
N ASN A 134 -24.08 7.11 -0.21
CA ASN A 134 -22.96 7.85 -0.76
C ASN A 134 -21.69 7.47 0.02
N ALA A 135 -20.71 6.85 -0.65
CA ALA A 135 -19.40 6.55 -0.07
C ALA A 135 -18.70 7.86 0.32
N GLY A 136 -18.49 8.07 1.62
CA GLY A 136 -18.05 9.34 2.18
C GLY A 136 -16.54 9.43 2.41
N HIS A 137 -15.87 8.33 2.79
CA HIS A 137 -14.45 8.34 3.13
C HIS A 137 -13.85 6.93 3.19
N LEU A 138 -12.68 6.75 2.60
CA LEU A 138 -11.97 5.47 2.54
C LEU A 138 -10.72 5.54 3.42
N ALA A 139 -10.60 4.61 4.37
CA ALA A 139 -9.43 4.44 5.22
C ALA A 139 -8.96 2.98 5.20
N ILE A 140 -7.70 2.76 5.55
CA ILE A 140 -7.11 1.41 5.55
C ILE A 140 -6.40 1.15 6.87
N GLY A 141 -6.23 -0.09 7.28
CA GLY A 141 -5.63 -0.39 8.56
C GLY A 141 -5.10 -1.80 8.67
N ILE A 142 -4.57 -2.10 9.85
CA ILE A 142 -4.21 -3.44 10.24
C ILE A 142 -4.92 -3.76 11.54
N ARG A 143 -5.54 -4.94 11.57
CA ARG A 143 -6.13 -5.50 12.77
C ARG A 143 -5.46 -6.83 13.08
N LYS A 144 -5.16 -7.08 14.36
CA LYS A 144 -4.79 -8.40 14.85
C LYS A 144 -6.00 -9.33 14.84
N ILE A 145 -5.82 -10.57 14.43
CA ILE A 145 -6.87 -11.61 14.55
C ILE A 145 -7.19 -11.78 16.05
N GLY A 146 -8.47 -11.77 16.39
CA GLY A 146 -8.95 -11.73 17.79
C GLY A 146 -9.08 -10.32 18.38
N GLY A 147 -8.51 -9.31 17.71
CA GLY A 147 -8.53 -7.90 18.11
C GLY A 147 -7.49 -7.54 19.18
N ASP A 148 -6.87 -6.38 19.02
CA ASP A 148 -5.99 -5.75 19.99
C ASP A 148 -6.42 -4.29 20.21
N PRO A 149 -7.10 -3.96 21.31
CA PRO A 149 -7.65 -2.62 21.55
C PRO A 149 -6.58 -1.53 21.55
N GLN A 150 -5.30 -1.87 21.78
CA GLN A 150 -4.20 -0.91 21.81
C GLN A 150 -3.35 -0.96 20.54
N GLY A 151 -3.17 -2.16 19.96
CA GLY A 151 -2.29 -2.41 18.83
C GLY A 151 -2.92 -2.32 17.44
N ASP A 152 -4.26 -2.36 17.35
CA ASP A 152 -4.97 -2.20 16.07
C ASP A 152 -5.00 -0.73 15.65
N PHE A 153 -4.72 -0.47 14.37
CA PHE A 153 -4.60 0.88 13.86
C PHE A 153 -5.26 1.07 12.51
N ILE A 154 -5.55 2.32 12.21
CA ILE A 154 -6.03 2.79 10.92
C ILE A 154 -5.16 3.94 10.42
N LEU A 155 -4.81 3.89 9.15
CA LEU A 155 -4.21 4.96 8.39
C LEU A 155 -5.33 5.70 7.68
N ASP A 156 -5.54 6.94 8.10
CA ASP A 156 -6.62 7.76 7.61
C ASP A 156 -6.10 8.85 6.67
N PRO A 157 -6.42 8.77 5.37
CA PRO A 157 -6.04 9.80 4.42
C PRO A 157 -6.99 10.99 4.56
N ARG A 158 -6.53 12.10 5.14
CA ARG A 158 -7.36 13.27 5.42
C ARG A 158 -6.61 14.57 5.17
N ALA A 159 -7.35 15.62 4.83
CA ALA A 159 -6.83 16.96 5.00
C ALA A 159 -6.74 17.28 6.51
N PRO A 160 -5.68 17.97 6.99
CA PRO A 160 -5.62 18.54 8.32
C PRO A 160 -6.80 19.49 8.42
N TRP A 161 -7.64 19.18 9.38
CA TRP A 161 -8.90 19.87 9.62
C TRP A 161 -8.63 21.35 9.79
N PHE A 162 -9.38 22.16 9.07
CA PHE A 162 -9.23 23.60 9.15
C PHE A 162 -10.52 24.24 9.64
N LEU A 163 -10.33 24.99 10.73
CA LEU A 163 -11.29 25.83 11.45
C LEU A 163 -12.30 25.09 12.34
N ASP A 164 -12.56 25.68 13.50
CA ASP A 164 -13.61 25.30 14.46
C ASP A 164 -15.02 25.64 13.95
N ARG A 165 -15.27 25.50 12.64
CA ARG A 165 -16.56 25.77 12.00
C ARG A 165 -16.74 24.94 10.74
N ARG A 166 -17.99 24.81 10.30
CA ARG A 166 -18.31 24.21 9.00
C ARG A 166 -17.56 24.96 7.89
N ALA A 167 -16.87 24.22 7.02
CA ALA A 167 -16.19 24.77 5.87
C ALA A 167 -17.20 25.41 4.91
N THR A 168 -16.85 26.57 4.35
CA THR A 168 -17.57 27.12 3.18
C THR A 168 -17.31 26.25 1.95
N MET A 169 -18.14 26.36 0.91
CA MET A 169 -17.92 25.63 -0.35
C MET A 169 -16.52 25.88 -0.94
N ILE A 170 -16.00 27.11 -0.83
CA ILE A 170 -14.67 27.48 -1.35
C ILE A 170 -13.55 26.81 -0.53
N GLU A 171 -13.73 26.69 0.79
CA GLU A 171 -12.79 26.01 1.68
C GLU A 171 -12.85 24.50 1.52
N ALA A 172 -14.05 23.94 1.41
CA ALA A 172 -14.26 22.52 1.10
C ALA A 172 -13.65 22.16 -0.26
N ALA A 173 -13.69 23.08 -1.22
CA ALA A 173 -13.05 22.92 -2.51
C ALA A 173 -11.53 23.15 -2.49
N ASN A 174 -10.97 23.64 -1.37
CA ASN A 174 -9.58 24.08 -1.21
C ASN A 174 -9.07 24.97 -2.35
N VAL A 175 -9.89 25.92 -2.82
CA VAL A 175 -9.58 26.78 -3.98
C VAL A 175 -8.26 27.55 -3.81
N LYS A 176 -7.89 27.87 -2.56
CA LYS A 176 -6.65 28.58 -2.24
C LYS A 176 -5.44 27.65 -2.02
N ASN A 177 -5.58 26.33 -2.23
CA ASN A 177 -4.57 25.29 -2.01
C ASN A 177 -3.88 25.38 -0.63
N LYS A 178 -4.61 25.79 0.40
CA LYS A 178 -4.08 25.96 1.77
C LYS A 178 -4.14 24.68 2.59
N LEU A 179 -5.00 23.74 2.20
CA LEU A 179 -5.13 22.44 2.86
C LEU A 179 -4.24 21.42 2.16
N THR A 180 -3.53 20.62 2.96
CA THR A 180 -2.59 19.62 2.46
C THR A 180 -3.11 18.24 2.80
N ASN A 181 -3.37 17.37 1.85
CA ASN A 181 -3.79 16.00 2.18
C ASN A 181 -2.63 15.24 2.85
N GLY A 182 -2.94 14.29 3.73
CA GLY A 182 -1.93 13.45 4.35
C GLY A 182 -2.51 12.15 4.90
N LEU A 183 -1.64 11.20 5.21
CA LEU A 183 -1.99 9.91 5.77
C LEU A 183 -1.66 9.89 7.26
N PHE A 184 -2.70 9.81 8.09
CA PHE A 184 -2.59 9.99 9.53
C PHE A 184 -2.84 8.66 10.25
N PRO A 185 -1.89 8.18 11.06
CA PRO A 185 -2.11 6.98 11.86
C PRO A 185 -2.95 7.30 13.10
N PHE A 186 -3.95 6.46 13.37
CA PHE A 186 -4.77 6.49 14.58
C PHE A 186 -4.99 5.08 15.12
N ASN A 187 -5.31 4.99 16.41
CA ASN A 187 -5.86 3.76 16.96
C ASN A 187 -7.23 3.48 16.29
N LEU A 188 -7.46 2.23 15.89
CA LEU A 188 -8.67 1.84 15.16
C LEU A 188 -9.95 2.14 15.95
N TYR A 189 -9.95 1.88 17.26
CA TYR A 189 -11.17 1.96 18.08
C TYR A 189 -11.49 3.40 18.51
N ASP A 190 -10.48 4.25 18.72
CA ASP A 190 -10.71 5.69 18.88
C ASP A 190 -11.30 6.30 17.60
N TRP A 191 -10.78 5.85 16.45
CA TRP A 191 -11.26 6.31 15.17
C TRP A 191 -12.71 5.88 14.93
N LEU A 192 -13.04 4.60 15.11
CA LEU A 192 -14.40 4.06 14.96
C LEU A 192 -15.38 4.74 15.92
N TYR A 193 -14.99 4.87 17.19
CA TYR A 193 -15.75 5.59 18.20
C TYR A 193 -16.06 7.02 17.75
N THR A 194 -15.07 7.73 17.21
CA THR A 194 -15.27 9.09 16.67
C THR A 194 -16.27 9.12 15.51
N GLN A 195 -16.14 8.19 14.55
CA GLN A 195 -17.04 8.17 13.39
C GLN A 195 -18.48 7.85 13.79
N ALA A 196 -18.67 6.90 14.71
CA ALA A 196 -20.00 6.46 15.14
C ALA A 196 -20.67 7.47 16.09
N GLU A 197 -19.96 8.00 17.09
CA GLU A 197 -20.55 8.84 18.14
C GLU A 197 -20.65 10.32 17.80
N TYR A 198 -19.68 10.85 17.05
CA TYR A 198 -19.61 12.30 16.80
C TYR A 198 -20.02 12.68 15.39
N ARG A 199 -20.00 11.72 14.45
CA ARG A 199 -20.23 11.99 13.03
C ARG A 199 -21.40 11.25 12.42
N GLU A 200 -22.06 10.38 13.20
CA GLU A 200 -23.24 9.62 12.78
C GLU A 200 -22.96 8.86 11.46
N CYS A 201 -21.75 8.30 11.36
CA CYS A 201 -21.35 7.49 10.23
C CYS A 201 -21.54 6.00 10.54
N LEU A 202 -21.97 5.26 9.53
CA LEU A 202 -21.89 3.80 9.54
C LEU A 202 -20.60 3.35 8.83
N ASN A 203 -20.08 2.19 9.22
CA ASN A 203 -18.79 1.69 8.77
C ASN A 203 -18.99 0.38 7.99
N HIS A 204 -18.52 0.35 6.75
CA HIS A 204 -18.38 -0.86 5.95
C HIS A 204 -16.92 -1.30 5.99
N MET A 205 -16.68 -2.52 6.47
CA MET A 205 -15.35 -3.02 6.75
C MET A 205 -15.10 -4.32 5.98
N TRP A 206 -13.98 -4.39 5.27
CA TRP A 206 -13.51 -5.59 4.60
C TRP A 206 -12.20 -6.04 5.23
N PHE A 207 -12.19 -7.29 5.67
CA PHE A 207 -11.02 -7.95 6.26
C PHE A 207 -10.46 -8.93 5.26
N THR A 208 -9.18 -8.77 4.95
CA THR A 208 -8.48 -9.58 3.94
C THR A 208 -7.16 -10.12 4.50
N PRO A 209 -6.65 -11.25 3.99
CA PRO A 209 -5.32 -11.71 4.31
C PRO A 209 -4.25 -10.64 4.03
N ILE A 210 -3.19 -10.64 4.81
CA ILE A 210 -2.07 -9.68 4.65
C ILE A 210 -0.73 -10.43 4.72
N SER A 211 0.29 -9.92 4.06
CA SER A 211 1.66 -10.45 4.20
C SER A 211 2.43 -9.80 5.35
N ARG A 212 3.44 -10.53 5.87
CA ARG A 212 4.35 -10.00 6.90
C ARG A 212 5.12 -8.77 6.40
N GLU A 213 5.43 -8.74 5.11
CA GLU A 213 6.07 -7.61 4.46
C GLU A 213 5.16 -6.38 4.47
N GLN A 214 3.87 -6.55 4.14
CA GLN A 214 2.89 -5.45 4.15
C GLN A 214 2.66 -4.94 5.56
N VAL A 215 2.56 -5.84 6.54
CA VAL A 215 2.46 -5.48 7.96
C VAL A 215 3.66 -4.63 8.40
N ARG A 216 4.88 -5.00 7.99
CA ARG A 216 6.09 -4.26 8.33
C ARG A 216 6.07 -2.83 7.78
N ILE A 217 5.71 -2.66 6.51
CA ILE A 217 5.64 -1.32 5.88
C ILE A 217 4.57 -0.47 6.57
N LEU A 218 3.36 -0.99 6.72
CA LEU A 218 2.26 -0.23 7.30
C LEU A 218 2.53 0.12 8.78
N ARG A 219 3.15 -0.78 9.55
CA ARG A 219 3.59 -0.47 10.92
C ARG A 219 4.69 0.59 10.95
N HIS A 220 5.61 0.60 9.99
CA HIS A 220 6.60 1.67 9.88
C HIS A 220 5.92 3.03 9.68
N VAL A 221 4.90 3.12 8.82
CA VAL A 221 4.11 4.36 8.65
C VAL A 221 3.48 4.83 9.96
N THR A 222 2.96 3.92 10.80
CA THR A 222 2.37 4.30 12.09
C THR A 222 3.35 4.85 13.11
N SER A 223 4.64 4.55 12.97
CA SER A 223 5.68 5.00 13.90
C SER A 223 6.22 6.40 13.58
N ARG A 224 5.67 7.06 12.56
CA ARG A 224 6.17 8.31 12.00
C ARG A 224 5.16 9.43 12.14
N ASP A 225 5.64 10.64 11.90
CA ASP A 225 4.77 11.78 11.62
C ASP A 225 3.89 11.50 10.39
N PRO A 226 2.69 12.10 10.30
CA PRO A 226 1.80 11.91 9.16
C PRO A 226 2.49 12.13 7.81
N LEU A 227 2.27 11.23 6.86
CA LEU A 227 2.82 11.36 5.51
C LEU A 227 2.04 12.41 4.74
N ILE A 228 2.70 13.50 4.34
CA ILE A 228 2.07 14.63 3.68
C ILE A 228 2.08 14.44 2.16
N ALA A 229 0.89 14.41 1.55
CA ALA A 229 0.64 14.06 0.15
C ALA A 229 0.38 15.29 -0.77
N GLY A 230 0.85 16.47 -0.34
CA GLY A 230 0.64 17.72 -1.07
C GLY A 230 -0.80 18.27 -0.99
N PRO A 231 -1.16 19.27 -1.81
CA PRO A 231 -2.42 20.01 -1.64
C PRO A 231 -3.65 19.11 -1.88
N PHE A 232 -4.62 19.21 -0.97
CA PHE A 232 -5.91 18.55 -1.10
C PHE A 232 -6.69 19.13 -2.29
N LYS A 233 -7.18 18.27 -3.19
CA LYS A 233 -7.99 18.67 -4.34
C LYS A 233 -9.22 17.76 -4.40
N PRO A 234 -10.44 18.25 -4.15
CA PRO A 234 -11.64 17.41 -4.00
C PRO A 234 -11.89 16.43 -5.15
N PHE A 235 -11.56 16.84 -6.38
CA PHE A 235 -11.83 16.06 -7.58
C PHE A 235 -10.64 15.23 -8.08
N HIS A 236 -9.42 15.47 -7.57
CA HIS A 236 -8.19 14.90 -8.14
C HIS A 236 -7.25 14.28 -7.10
N ASN A 237 -7.11 14.92 -5.93
CA ASN A 237 -6.21 14.51 -4.84
C ASN A 237 -6.96 14.63 -3.50
N ASN A 238 -7.96 13.78 -3.30
CA ASN A 238 -8.79 13.74 -2.10
C ASN A 238 -8.43 12.54 -1.20
N CYS A 239 -9.13 12.41 -0.08
CA CYS A 239 -8.96 11.33 0.89
C CYS A 239 -8.98 9.95 0.23
N ALA A 240 -9.95 9.71 -0.65
CA ALA A 240 -10.10 8.42 -1.29
C ALA A 240 -9.00 8.14 -2.32
N SER A 241 -8.63 9.10 -3.18
CA SER A 241 -7.52 8.91 -4.12
C SER A 241 -6.20 8.65 -3.38
N LEU A 242 -5.99 9.27 -2.21
CA LEU A 242 -4.85 9.00 -1.36
C LEU A 242 -4.91 7.59 -0.76
N ALA A 243 -6.05 7.14 -0.24
CA ALA A 243 -6.21 5.76 0.23
C ALA A 243 -5.89 4.75 -0.88
N LYS A 244 -6.42 4.96 -2.08
CA LYS A 244 -6.14 4.12 -3.26
C LYS A 244 -4.65 4.09 -3.57
N ALA A 245 -4.00 5.26 -3.58
CA ALA A 245 -2.56 5.34 -3.80
C ALA A 245 -1.78 4.59 -2.71
N THR A 246 -2.17 4.70 -1.43
CA THR A 246 -1.56 3.94 -0.33
C THR A 246 -1.68 2.43 -0.53
N VAL A 247 -2.86 1.92 -0.93
CA VAL A 247 -3.02 0.49 -1.24
C VAL A 247 -2.14 0.10 -2.43
N SER A 248 -2.07 0.93 -3.47
CA SER A 248 -1.23 0.66 -4.64
C SER A 248 0.26 0.57 -4.29
N ARG A 249 0.72 1.19 -3.19
CA ARG A 249 2.11 1.12 -2.71
C ARG A 249 2.45 -0.15 -1.94
N ILE A 250 1.43 -0.82 -1.40
CA ILE A 250 1.59 -2.13 -0.74
C ILE A 250 1.30 -3.30 -1.70
N LEU A 251 1.22 -3.03 -3.00
CA LEU A 251 1.11 -3.99 -4.09
C LEU A 251 2.35 -3.94 -5.00
N PRO A 252 2.58 -4.95 -5.86
CA PRO A 252 3.65 -4.91 -6.86
C PRO A 252 3.48 -3.81 -7.91
N PHE A 253 4.59 -3.44 -8.58
CA PHE A 253 4.58 -2.50 -9.70
C PHE A 253 3.75 -2.97 -10.91
N ASP A 254 3.70 -4.29 -11.16
CA ASP A 254 2.98 -4.88 -12.28
C ASP A 254 1.48 -5.11 -12.00
N GLN A 255 1.02 -4.76 -10.80
CA GLN A 255 -0.39 -4.85 -10.37
C GLN A 255 -0.89 -3.50 -9.84
N PRO A 256 -0.86 -2.43 -10.66
CA PRO A 256 -1.40 -1.14 -10.25
C PRO A 256 -2.91 -1.22 -10.07
N ILE A 257 -3.44 -0.49 -9.10
CA ILE A 257 -4.89 -0.39 -8.91
C ILE A 257 -5.47 0.45 -10.05
N GLY A 258 -6.50 -0.07 -10.72
CA GLY A 258 -7.17 0.60 -11.83
C GLY A 258 -7.72 1.97 -11.41
N ARG A 259 -7.45 3.00 -12.23
CA ARG A 259 -8.01 4.36 -12.04
C ARG A 259 -9.53 4.42 -12.21
N GLU A 260 -10.12 3.42 -12.88
CA GLU A 260 -11.52 3.41 -13.31
C GLU A 260 -12.51 3.00 -12.20
N PHE A 261 -12.05 2.44 -11.08
CA PHE A 261 -12.96 1.91 -10.07
C PHE A 261 -13.59 3.01 -9.22
N THR A 262 -14.90 2.89 -8.95
CA THR A 262 -15.54 3.75 -7.94
C THR A 262 -14.98 3.43 -6.55
N ILE A 263 -15.10 4.36 -5.61
CA ILE A 263 -14.68 4.13 -4.22
C ILE A 263 -15.49 3.01 -3.58
N ALA A 264 -16.75 2.83 -4.00
CA ALA A 264 -17.64 1.78 -3.52
C ALA A 264 -17.19 0.38 -3.97
N ASP A 265 -16.67 0.23 -5.20
CA ASP A 265 -16.23 -1.07 -5.73
C ASP A 265 -14.80 -1.44 -5.34
N PHE A 266 -14.01 -0.46 -4.90
CA PHE A 266 -12.60 -0.60 -4.59
C PHE A 266 -12.30 -1.76 -3.61
N PRO A 267 -12.98 -1.89 -2.44
CA PRO A 267 -12.65 -2.94 -1.47
C PRO A 267 -12.91 -4.36 -1.98
N ILE A 268 -13.91 -4.53 -2.86
CA ILE A 268 -14.32 -5.86 -3.38
C ILE A 268 -13.33 -6.33 -4.44
N LYS A 269 -12.95 -5.45 -5.38
CA LYS A 269 -12.02 -5.82 -6.47
C LYS A 269 -10.60 -6.02 -5.99
N ASP A 270 -10.08 -5.12 -5.16
CA ASP A 270 -8.72 -5.26 -4.63
C ASP A 270 -8.62 -6.40 -3.62
N GLY A 271 -9.66 -6.61 -2.82
CA GLY A 271 -9.75 -7.77 -1.94
C GLY A 271 -9.67 -9.10 -2.70
N ALA A 272 -10.25 -9.18 -3.91
CA ALA A 272 -10.18 -10.40 -4.73
C ALA A 272 -8.74 -10.72 -5.17
N HIS A 273 -7.97 -9.70 -5.58
CA HIS A 273 -6.54 -9.87 -5.92
C HIS A 273 -5.70 -10.31 -4.72
N ILE A 274 -6.00 -9.79 -3.53
CA ILE A 274 -5.34 -10.18 -2.28
C ILE A 274 -5.67 -11.65 -1.95
N VAL A 275 -6.93 -12.05 -2.07
CA VAL A 275 -7.34 -13.45 -1.83
C VAL A 275 -6.72 -14.42 -2.81
N GLU A 276 -6.70 -14.10 -4.11
CA GLU A 276 -6.05 -14.93 -5.14
C GLU A 276 -4.58 -15.22 -4.78
N ARG A 277 -3.87 -14.21 -4.27
CA ARG A 277 -2.45 -14.31 -3.95
C ARG A 277 -2.13 -15.06 -2.67
N PHE A 278 -2.90 -14.80 -1.61
CA PHE A 278 -2.55 -15.26 -0.26
C PHE A 278 -3.42 -16.41 0.25
N GLY A 279 -4.52 -16.71 -0.45
CA GLY A 279 -5.55 -17.63 -0.02
C GLY A 279 -6.31 -17.14 1.21
N GLY A 280 -7.58 -17.49 1.31
CA GLY A 280 -8.47 -17.08 2.41
C GLY A 280 -9.76 -16.47 1.89
N GLU A 281 -10.53 -15.89 2.81
CA GLU A 281 -11.82 -15.28 2.50
C GLU A 281 -11.79 -13.79 2.77
N ILE A 282 -12.53 -13.01 1.98
CA ILE A 282 -12.83 -11.62 2.30
C ILE A 282 -14.03 -11.66 3.24
N THR A 283 -13.85 -11.20 4.48
CA THR A 283 -14.99 -11.02 5.38
C THR A 283 -15.49 -9.59 5.32
N PHE A 284 -16.78 -9.43 5.08
CA PHE A 284 -17.46 -8.14 5.16
C PHE A 284 -18.17 -7.99 6.51
N VAL A 285 -17.97 -6.87 7.18
CA VAL A 285 -18.68 -6.50 8.41
C VAL A 285 -19.26 -5.10 8.25
N HIS A 286 -20.52 -4.95 8.67
CA HIS A 286 -21.21 -3.68 8.76
C HIS A 286 -21.38 -3.31 10.24
N LEU A 287 -20.93 -2.11 10.62
CA LEU A 287 -21.22 -1.51 11.92
C LEU A 287 -22.12 -0.29 11.73
N SER A 288 -23.33 -0.35 12.29
CA SER A 288 -24.33 0.71 12.17
C SER A 288 -23.97 1.94 13.01
N SER A 289 -24.55 3.09 12.64
CA SER A 289 -24.45 4.31 13.44
C SER A 289 -25.12 4.12 14.81
N ARG A 290 -24.80 4.98 15.78
CA ARG A 290 -25.49 4.98 17.08
C ARG A 290 -26.72 5.89 16.99
N GLN A 291 -27.91 5.30 17.21
CA GLN A 291 -29.23 5.95 17.06
C GLN A 291 -29.47 7.20 17.93
N LYS A 292 -28.61 7.48 18.91
CA LYS A 292 -28.64 8.71 19.70
C LYS A 292 -27.22 9.25 19.78
N PRO A 293 -26.89 10.39 19.14
CA PRO A 293 -25.59 11.01 19.33
C PRO A 293 -25.43 11.30 20.82
N GLY A 294 -24.51 10.59 21.48
CA GLY A 294 -24.28 10.77 22.91
C GLY A 294 -23.76 12.18 23.24
N ARG A 295 -23.28 12.91 22.21
CA ARG A 295 -22.67 14.24 22.30
C ARG A 295 -22.99 15.07 21.07
N LYS A 296 -23.04 16.40 21.22
CA LYS A 296 -23.22 17.31 20.08
C LYS A 296 -22.10 17.07 19.06
N PRO A 297 -22.42 16.90 17.76
CA PRO A 297 -21.41 16.80 16.71
C PRO A 297 -20.42 17.96 16.83
N THR A 298 -19.14 17.65 16.91
CA THR A 298 -18.09 18.66 16.89
C THR A 298 -17.73 18.93 15.43
N SER A 299 -17.58 20.21 15.07
CA SER A 299 -17.00 20.59 13.77
C SER A 299 -15.51 20.27 13.69
N LYS A 300 -14.90 19.95 14.84
CA LYS A 300 -13.53 19.47 14.95
C LYS A 300 -13.49 18.04 14.50
N SER A 301 -12.66 17.81 13.51
CA SER A 301 -12.50 16.49 12.96
C SER A 301 -11.31 15.74 13.62
N GLU A 302 -10.98 16.17 14.84
CA GLU A 302 -10.14 15.47 15.80
C GLU A 302 -10.65 14.04 16.03
N ILE A 303 -9.71 13.11 16.24
CA ILE A 303 -10.04 11.77 16.72
C ILE A 303 -10.12 11.84 18.24
N HIS A 304 -11.30 11.51 18.77
CA HIS A 304 -11.56 11.47 20.19
C HIS A 304 -11.15 10.10 20.74
N PRO A 305 -10.28 10.07 21.78
CA PRO A 305 -9.98 8.83 22.48
C PRO A 305 -11.27 8.23 23.03
N ALA A 306 -11.48 6.94 22.79
CA ALA A 306 -12.54 6.21 23.45
C ALA A 306 -12.24 6.13 24.96
N PRO A 307 -13.24 6.29 25.86
CA PRO A 307 -13.03 6.18 27.30
C PRO A 307 -12.35 4.87 27.72
N ASN A 308 -12.78 3.76 27.10
CA ASN A 308 -12.11 2.47 27.17
C ASN A 308 -12.28 1.74 25.82
N ARG A 309 -11.19 1.64 25.05
CA ARG A 309 -11.17 1.01 23.72
C ARG A 309 -11.72 -0.42 23.72
N ALA A 310 -11.39 -1.21 24.74
CA ALA A 310 -11.81 -2.60 24.88
C ALA A 310 -13.31 -2.75 25.21
N GLU A 311 -13.94 -1.71 25.73
CA GLU A 311 -15.37 -1.70 26.08
C GLU A 311 -16.21 -0.99 25.02
N THR A 312 -15.59 -0.46 23.96
CA THR A 312 -16.35 0.16 22.87
C THR A 312 -17.31 -0.86 22.23
N PRO A 313 -18.56 -0.45 21.93
CA PRO A 313 -19.49 -1.28 21.18
C PRO A 313 -18.91 -1.83 19.88
N ASP A 314 -18.10 -1.02 19.17
CA ASP A 314 -17.45 -1.41 17.92
C ASP A 314 -16.42 -2.52 18.12
N PHE A 315 -15.56 -2.41 19.15
CA PHE A 315 -14.64 -3.51 19.53
C PHE A 315 -15.41 -4.79 19.89
N GLN A 316 -16.45 -4.66 20.71
CA GLN A 316 -17.25 -5.80 21.16
C GLN A 316 -18.03 -6.47 20.02
N ALA A 317 -18.52 -5.69 19.05
CA ALA A 317 -19.16 -6.20 17.85
C ALA A 317 -18.15 -6.98 17.00
N LEU A 318 -16.98 -6.41 16.71
CA LEU A 318 -15.94 -7.07 15.92
C LEU A 318 -15.40 -8.33 16.60
N LYS A 319 -15.27 -8.34 17.93
CA LYS A 319 -14.82 -9.52 18.69
C LYS A 319 -15.81 -10.70 18.60
N LYS A 320 -17.07 -10.44 18.30
CA LYS A 320 -18.11 -11.47 18.18
C LYS A 320 -18.21 -12.09 16.79
N VAL A 321 -17.57 -11.51 15.77
CA VAL A 321 -17.58 -12.00 14.39
C VAL A 321 -16.56 -13.15 14.23
N PRO A 322 -16.96 -14.42 14.14
CA PRO A 322 -16.00 -15.54 14.18
C PRO A 322 -15.01 -15.53 13.00
N GLU A 323 -15.44 -15.07 11.83
CA GLU A 323 -14.69 -15.11 10.57
C GLU A 323 -13.44 -14.22 10.60
N ILE A 324 -13.46 -13.13 11.39
CA ILE A 324 -12.31 -12.21 11.53
C ILE A 324 -11.46 -12.48 12.79
N ASN A 325 -11.78 -13.54 13.53
CA ASN A 325 -11.14 -13.87 14.80
C ASN A 325 -10.58 -15.30 14.84
N ARG A 326 -10.47 -15.98 13.69
CA ARG A 326 -9.98 -17.36 13.57
C ARG A 326 -8.74 -17.45 12.70
#